data_AF-U2DZW5-F1
#
_entry.id   AF-U2DZW5-F1
#
_cell.length_a   1.000
_cell.length_b   1.000
_cell.length_c   1.000
_cell.angle_alpha   90.00
_cell.angle_beta   90.00
_cell.angle_gamma   90.00
#
_symmetry.space_group_name_H-M   'P 1'
#
loop_
_entity.id
_entity.type
_entity.pdbx_description
1 polymer ?
#
loop_
_entity_poly.entity_id
_entity_poly.type
_entity_poly.pdbx_seq_one_letter_code
_entity_poly.pdbx_strand_id
1 'polypeptide(L)'
;MDGQSTQPRKAQLDKEEREHLEDVVTEMRDRVEANVRYQLEDEYDLDEKPADDASLSEEQEALVEAIELEAVDGNEWDEGYEQYITGVGYTIVNRLAALRMMEVRGFIDDEVTRFREDGLTPAADRLVTEEFMLEEEAVLEAYRNACDDLAEEIEILFDRSSAYSLIDPDDDTYEDLCGMLDEVSDEVWRADDVLGWVYEYYNGTCLASADFA
;
A
#
# COMPACT_ATOMS: atom_id res chain seq x y z
N MET A 1 -4.81 33.68 15.84
CA MET A 1 -5.81 33.98 14.80
C MET A 1 -5.09 33.75 13.51
N ASP A 2 -5.27 32.58 12.90
CA ASP A 2 -5.11 32.37 11.47
C ASP A 2 -6.02 31.21 11.09
N GLY A 3 -6.80 31.42 10.03
CA GLY A 3 -8.01 30.67 9.73
C GLY A 3 -7.71 29.24 9.33
N GLN A 4 -8.29 28.28 10.05
CA GLN A 4 -8.62 26.99 9.46
C GLN A 4 -9.53 27.27 8.26
N SER A 5 -8.94 27.18 7.07
CA SER A 5 -9.69 27.12 5.82
C SER A 5 -10.57 25.88 5.88
N THR A 6 -11.80 26.06 6.35
CA THR A 6 -12.86 25.07 6.25
C THR A 6 -13.34 25.11 4.81
N GLN A 7 -12.52 24.59 3.89
CA GLN A 7 -13.03 24.25 2.57
C GLN A 7 -14.13 23.20 2.77
N PRO A 8 -15.32 23.40 2.17
CA PRO A 8 -16.43 22.49 2.35
C PRO A 8 -16.05 21.10 1.85
N ARG A 9 -16.34 20.09 2.68
CA ARG A 9 -16.10 18.67 2.38
C ARG A 9 -16.93 18.28 1.14
N LYS A 10 -16.27 17.77 0.11
CA LYS A 10 -16.91 17.30 -1.12
C LYS A 10 -17.62 15.98 -0.81
N ALA A 11 -18.91 15.87 -1.15
CA ALA A 11 -19.69 14.69 -0.82
C ALA A 11 -19.36 13.49 -1.73
N GLN A 12 -19.12 13.75 -3.02
CA GLN A 12 -18.83 12.73 -4.03
C GLN A 12 -17.90 13.27 -5.11
N LEU A 13 -17.05 12.40 -5.64
CA LEU A 13 -16.23 12.69 -6.82
C LEU A 13 -17.09 12.84 -8.08
N ASP A 14 -16.69 13.74 -8.97
CA ASP A 14 -17.29 13.83 -10.29
C ASP A 14 -16.72 12.78 -11.26
N LYS A 15 -17.04 12.89 -12.55
CA LYS A 15 -16.61 11.89 -13.54
C LYS A 15 -15.14 12.05 -13.89
N GLU A 16 -14.66 13.28 -14.06
CA GLU A 16 -13.29 13.54 -14.48
C GLU A 16 -12.31 13.18 -13.36
N GLU A 17 -12.68 13.50 -12.11
CA GLU A 17 -11.90 13.10 -10.93
C GLU A 17 -11.82 11.59 -10.75
N ARG A 18 -12.92 10.88 -11.03
CA ARG A 18 -12.97 9.42 -10.97
C ARG A 18 -12.12 8.76 -12.05
N GLU A 19 -12.20 9.26 -13.28
CA GLU A 19 -11.36 8.77 -14.38
C GLU A 19 -9.87 9.00 -14.08
N HIS A 20 -9.51 10.17 -13.56
CA HIS A 20 -8.12 10.44 -13.14
C HIS A 20 -7.67 9.56 -11.96
N LEU A 21 -8.53 9.38 -10.95
CA LEU A 21 -8.23 8.51 -9.80
C LEU A 21 -8.09 7.05 -10.22
N GLU A 22 -8.91 6.57 -11.16
CA GLU A 22 -8.81 5.23 -11.73
C GLU A 22 -7.47 5.02 -12.41
N ASP A 23 -7.05 5.95 -13.28
CA ASP A 23 -5.75 5.89 -13.96
C ASP A 23 -4.59 5.79 -12.96
N VAL A 24 -4.59 6.64 -11.92
CA VAL A 24 -3.57 6.63 -10.87
C VAL A 24 -3.57 5.33 -10.06
N VAL A 25 -4.75 4.83 -9.66
CA VAL A 25 -4.85 3.59 -8.87
C VAL A 25 -4.42 2.37 -9.69
N THR A 26 -4.71 2.35 -11.00
CA THR A 26 -4.21 1.30 -11.89
C THR A 26 -2.69 1.34 -12.02
N GLU A 27 -2.08 2.52 -12.13
CA GLU A 27 -0.62 2.64 -12.17
C GLU A 27 0.03 2.23 -10.83
N MET A 28 -0.56 2.63 -9.71
CA MET A 28 -0.13 2.19 -8.38
C MET A 28 -0.19 0.66 -8.25
N ARG A 29 -1.27 0.04 -8.75
CA ARG A 29 -1.42 -1.41 -8.77
C ARG A 29 -0.30 -2.08 -9.56
N ASP A 30 -0.06 -1.64 -10.79
CA ASP A 30 0.98 -2.22 -11.64
C ASP A 30 2.36 -2.09 -10.97
N ARG A 31 2.66 -0.94 -10.36
CA ARG A 31 3.94 -0.68 -9.70
C ARG A 31 4.15 -1.52 -8.45
N VAL A 32 3.13 -1.65 -7.59
CA VAL A 32 3.24 -2.42 -6.35
C VAL A 32 3.27 -3.91 -6.63
N GLU A 33 2.44 -4.43 -7.53
CA GLU A 33 2.42 -5.87 -7.85
C GLU A 33 3.74 -6.31 -8.51
N ALA A 34 4.34 -5.44 -9.33
CA ALA A 34 5.67 -5.68 -9.88
C ALA A 34 6.77 -5.74 -8.81
N ASN A 35 6.72 -4.87 -7.79
CA ASN A 35 7.65 -4.90 -6.66
C ASN A 35 7.45 -6.16 -5.80
N VAL A 36 6.21 -6.52 -5.47
CA VAL A 36 5.93 -7.73 -4.68
C VAL A 36 6.42 -8.97 -5.42
N ARG A 37 6.16 -9.06 -6.74
CA ARG A 37 6.71 -10.14 -7.57
C ARG A 37 8.24 -10.17 -7.53
N TYR A 38 8.90 -9.04 -7.77
CA TYR A 38 10.35 -8.95 -7.72
C TYR A 38 10.92 -9.42 -6.37
N GLN A 39 10.34 -9.00 -5.24
CA GLN A 39 10.80 -9.44 -3.93
C GLN A 39 10.60 -10.95 -3.73
N LEU A 40 9.43 -11.48 -4.10
CA LEU A 40 9.15 -12.92 -4.01
C LEU A 40 10.12 -13.75 -4.86
N GLU A 41 10.44 -13.30 -6.07
CA GLU A 41 11.35 -14.00 -7.00
C GLU A 41 12.82 -13.84 -6.58
N ASP A 42 13.33 -12.60 -6.51
CA ASP A 42 14.77 -12.32 -6.38
C ASP A 42 15.27 -12.35 -4.93
N GLU A 43 14.44 -12.02 -3.94
CA GLU A 43 14.86 -12.02 -2.52
C GLU A 43 14.52 -13.32 -1.82
N TYR A 44 13.34 -13.88 -2.09
CA TYR A 44 12.84 -15.07 -1.40
C TYR A 44 12.96 -16.37 -2.20
N ASP A 45 13.30 -16.34 -3.49
CA ASP A 45 13.42 -17.53 -4.36
C ASP A 45 12.10 -18.35 -4.39
N LEU A 46 10.96 -17.64 -4.50
CA LEU A 46 9.60 -18.18 -4.45
C LEU A 46 8.84 -18.04 -5.79
N ASP A 47 9.56 -17.88 -6.91
CA ASP A 47 8.97 -17.91 -8.26
C ASP A 47 8.30 -19.26 -8.56
N GLU A 48 8.88 -20.35 -8.05
CA GLU A 48 8.30 -21.69 -8.05
C GLU A 48 8.07 -22.18 -6.61
N LYS A 49 7.15 -23.14 -6.47
CA LYS A 49 6.89 -23.78 -5.17
C LYS A 49 8.17 -24.45 -4.64
N PRO A 50 8.62 -24.13 -3.41
CA PRO A 50 9.72 -24.85 -2.77
C PRO A 50 9.40 -26.34 -2.60
N ALA A 51 10.43 -27.19 -2.67
CA ALA A 51 10.28 -28.60 -2.35
C ALA A 51 9.88 -28.80 -0.88
N ASP A 52 9.09 -29.84 -0.58
CA ASP A 52 8.61 -30.14 0.78
C ASP A 52 9.73 -30.35 1.81
N ASP A 53 10.97 -30.64 1.37
CA ASP A 53 12.15 -30.83 2.21
C ASP A 53 13.18 -29.69 2.12
N ALA A 54 12.81 -28.58 1.48
CA ALA A 54 13.65 -27.38 1.43
C ALA A 54 13.89 -26.81 2.83
N SER A 55 15.09 -26.26 3.05
CA SER A 55 15.43 -25.56 4.29
C SER A 55 15.11 -24.08 4.11
N LEU A 56 13.91 -23.68 4.54
CA LEU A 56 13.41 -22.31 4.45
C LEU A 56 13.75 -21.49 5.70
N SER A 57 13.83 -20.17 5.57
CA SER A 57 13.80 -19.25 6.70
C SER A 57 12.38 -19.13 7.28
N GLU A 58 12.25 -18.61 8.51
CA GLU A 58 10.93 -18.37 9.12
C GLU A 58 10.06 -17.43 8.26
N GLU A 59 10.67 -16.45 7.60
CA GLU A 59 10.00 -15.52 6.68
C GLU A 59 9.53 -16.24 5.41
N GLN A 60 10.38 -17.07 4.80
CA GLN A 60 10.00 -17.87 3.63
C GLN A 60 8.88 -18.86 3.96
N GLU A 61 8.91 -19.51 5.13
CA GLU A 61 7.84 -20.40 5.58
C GLU A 61 6.50 -19.65 5.71
N ALA A 62 6.51 -18.45 6.29
CA ALA A 62 5.30 -17.63 6.42
C ALA A 62 4.74 -17.19 5.05
N LEU A 63 5.61 -16.81 4.11
CA LEU A 63 5.23 -16.45 2.74
C LEU A 63 4.64 -17.65 1.98
N VAL A 64 5.27 -18.82 2.08
CA VAL A 64 4.75 -20.06 1.48
C VAL A 64 3.37 -20.40 2.04
N GLU A 65 3.20 -20.34 3.36
CA GLU A 65 1.88 -20.57 3.99
C GLU A 65 0.83 -19.57 3.48
N ALA A 66 1.18 -18.29 3.40
CA ALA A 66 0.29 -17.26 2.89
C ALA A 66 -0.13 -17.50 1.42
N ILE A 67 0.80 -17.86 0.55
CA ILE A 67 0.55 -18.18 -0.86
C ILE A 67 -0.32 -19.44 -0.99
N GLU A 68 -0.05 -20.48 -0.20
CA GLU A 68 -0.83 -21.71 -0.22
C GLU A 68 -2.27 -21.52 0.28
N LEU A 69 -2.50 -20.58 1.21
CA LEU A 69 -3.86 -20.25 1.68
C LEU A 69 -4.74 -19.63 0.58
N GLU A 70 -4.13 -18.93 -0.38
CA GLU A 70 -4.84 -18.38 -1.55
C GLU A 70 -5.19 -19.47 -2.59
N ALA A 71 -4.46 -20.58 -2.59
CA ALA A 71 -4.74 -21.71 -3.48
C ALA A 71 -5.98 -22.49 -3.02
N VAL A 72 -7.16 -22.12 -3.51
CA VAL A 72 -8.42 -22.83 -3.23
C VAL A 72 -8.53 -24.12 -4.07
N ASP A 73 -9.07 -25.20 -3.48
CA ASP A 73 -9.51 -26.44 -4.14
C ASP A 73 -8.52 -27.08 -5.15
N GLY A 74 -7.24 -27.19 -4.77
CA GLY A 74 -6.25 -27.94 -5.54
C GLY A 74 -5.65 -27.20 -6.73
N ASN A 75 -5.74 -25.86 -6.73
CA ASN A 75 -5.03 -25.01 -7.67
C ASN A 75 -3.51 -25.08 -7.51
N GLU A 76 -2.84 -24.91 -8.64
CA GLU A 76 -1.39 -24.93 -8.79
C GLU A 76 -0.81 -23.66 -8.13
N TRP A 77 0.39 -23.77 -7.56
CA TRP A 77 1.11 -22.71 -6.85
C TRP A 77 0.98 -21.33 -7.50
N ASP A 78 1.10 -21.28 -8.83
CA ASP A 78 1.02 -20.07 -9.66
C ASP A 78 -0.26 -19.25 -9.42
N GLU A 79 -1.42 -19.89 -9.20
CA GLU A 79 -2.67 -19.14 -8.96
C GLU A 79 -2.70 -18.53 -7.55
N GLY A 80 -2.27 -19.29 -6.54
CA GLY A 80 -2.12 -18.77 -5.18
C GLY A 80 -1.10 -17.64 -5.12
N TYR A 81 -0.02 -17.77 -5.91
CA TYR A 81 1.04 -16.78 -6.04
C TYR A 81 0.51 -15.46 -6.61
N GLU A 82 -0.22 -15.49 -7.73
CA GLU A 82 -0.80 -14.28 -8.32
C GLU A 82 -1.90 -13.65 -7.46
N GLN A 83 -2.71 -14.46 -6.78
CA GLN A 83 -3.71 -14.00 -5.82
C GLN A 83 -3.06 -13.35 -4.60
N TYR A 84 -1.97 -13.93 -4.08
CA TYR A 84 -1.21 -13.37 -2.98
C TYR A 84 -0.59 -12.01 -3.35
N ILE A 85 0.06 -11.91 -4.52
CA ILE A 85 0.58 -10.63 -5.05
C ILE A 85 -0.53 -9.58 -5.12
N THR A 86 -1.68 -9.95 -5.68
CA THR A 86 -2.83 -9.04 -5.78
C THR A 86 -3.32 -8.59 -4.39
N GLY A 87 -3.36 -9.49 -3.42
CA GLY A 87 -3.78 -9.21 -2.04
C GLY A 87 -2.82 -8.30 -1.26
N VAL A 88 -1.51 -8.52 -1.41
CA VAL A 88 -0.47 -7.65 -0.84
C VAL A 88 -0.54 -6.25 -1.46
N GLY A 89 -0.55 -6.16 -2.79
CA GLY A 89 -0.64 -4.88 -3.49
C GLY A 89 -1.91 -4.11 -3.13
N TYR A 90 -3.05 -4.81 -3.05
CA TYR A 90 -4.33 -4.24 -2.61
C TYR A 90 -4.20 -3.63 -1.20
N THR A 91 -3.54 -4.36 -0.29
CA THR A 91 -3.38 -3.95 1.10
C THR A 91 -2.50 -2.70 1.19
N ILE A 92 -1.37 -2.66 0.49
CA ILE A 92 -0.46 -1.51 0.45
C ILE A 92 -1.17 -0.27 -0.12
N VAL A 93 -1.80 -0.38 -1.30
CA VAL A 93 -2.46 0.78 -1.95
C VAL A 93 -3.60 1.33 -1.11
N ASN A 94 -4.43 0.47 -0.51
CA ASN A 94 -5.53 0.94 0.34
C ASN A 94 -5.03 1.62 1.62
N ARG A 95 -3.95 1.11 2.23
CA ARG A 95 -3.31 1.76 3.39
C ARG A 95 -2.77 3.14 3.02
N LEU A 96 -2.01 3.24 1.94
CA LEU A 96 -1.44 4.50 1.47
C LEU A 96 -2.52 5.52 1.13
N ALA A 97 -3.58 5.12 0.43
CA ALA A 97 -4.72 5.98 0.14
C ALA A 97 -5.44 6.47 1.41
N ALA A 98 -5.58 5.62 2.42
CA ALA A 98 -6.17 6.00 3.69
C ALA A 98 -5.29 6.97 4.49
N LEU A 99 -3.98 6.72 4.56
CA LEU A 99 -3.00 7.64 5.17
C LEU A 99 -3.07 9.00 4.49
N ARG A 100 -3.01 9.03 3.15
CA ARG A 100 -3.11 10.26 2.36
C ARG A 100 -4.41 11.02 2.63
N MET A 101 -5.53 10.31 2.68
CA MET A 101 -6.83 10.89 2.99
C MET A 101 -6.86 11.49 4.41
N MET A 102 -6.25 10.82 5.38
CA MET A 102 -6.17 11.27 6.77
C MET A 102 -5.27 12.50 6.93
N GLU A 103 -4.11 12.54 6.27
CA GLU A 103 -3.21 13.70 6.20
C GLU A 103 -3.92 14.93 5.62
N VAL A 104 -4.55 14.79 4.44
CA VAL A 104 -5.26 15.90 3.77
C VAL A 104 -6.42 16.45 4.61
N ARG A 105 -7.00 15.61 5.48
CA ARG A 105 -8.09 15.97 6.40
C ARG A 105 -7.59 16.41 7.78
N GLY A 106 -6.28 16.39 8.03
CA GLY A 106 -5.65 16.85 9.26
C GLY A 106 -5.86 15.93 10.46
N PHE A 107 -5.96 14.61 10.22
CA PHE A 107 -5.97 13.59 11.28
C PHE A 107 -4.57 13.08 11.64
N ILE A 108 -3.60 13.27 10.74
CA ILE A 108 -2.19 12.92 10.94
C ILE A 108 -1.40 14.24 10.87
N ASP A 109 -0.65 14.54 11.93
CA ASP A 109 0.11 15.80 12.05
C ASP A 109 1.43 15.75 11.27
N ASP A 110 2.14 14.62 11.31
CA ASP A 110 3.37 14.39 10.56
C ASP A 110 3.08 13.48 9.37
N GLU A 111 3.07 14.04 8.15
CA GLU A 111 2.78 13.25 6.97
C GLU A 111 3.80 12.12 6.77
N VAL A 112 3.29 10.95 6.40
CA VAL A 112 4.05 9.75 6.02
C VAL A 112 4.02 9.51 4.52
N THR A 113 3.05 10.07 3.77
CA THR A 113 2.95 9.88 2.31
C THR A 113 3.42 11.07 1.47
N ARG A 114 4.01 12.11 2.09
CA ARG A 114 4.52 13.30 1.39
C ARG A 114 6.01 13.43 1.52
N PHE A 115 6.72 13.15 0.43
CA PHE A 115 8.14 13.38 0.34
C PHE A 115 8.46 14.86 0.16
N ARG A 116 9.50 15.32 0.84
CA ARG A 116 10.13 16.62 0.61
C ARG A 116 11.25 16.47 -0.43
N GLU A 117 11.84 17.59 -0.83
CA GLU A 117 12.96 17.62 -1.80
C GLU A 117 14.22 16.87 -1.31
N ASP A 118 14.32 16.57 -0.01
CA ASP A 118 15.44 15.83 0.59
C ASP A 118 15.21 14.32 0.70
N GLY A 119 14.11 13.80 0.15
CA GLY A 119 13.81 12.36 0.16
C GLY A 119 13.24 11.84 1.48
N LEU A 120 12.92 12.73 2.42
CA LEU A 120 12.27 12.37 3.68
C LEU A 120 10.83 12.87 3.73
N THR A 121 9.98 12.10 4.40
CA THR A 121 8.66 12.54 4.84
C THR A 121 8.79 13.28 6.18
N PRO A 122 7.86 14.17 6.54
CA PRO A 122 7.86 14.81 7.86
C PRO A 122 7.99 13.81 9.03
N ALA A 123 7.29 12.68 8.96
CA ALA A 123 7.40 11.63 9.98
C ALA A 123 8.79 10.97 10.00
N ALA A 124 9.39 10.68 8.85
CA ALA A 124 10.74 10.11 8.76
C ALA A 124 11.81 11.10 9.26
N ASP A 125 11.67 12.39 8.94
CA ASP A 125 12.56 13.46 9.42
C ASP A 125 12.60 13.52 10.95
N ARG A 126 11.47 13.27 11.62
CA ARG A 126 11.42 13.17 13.08
C ARG A 126 12.20 11.98 13.62
N LEU A 127 12.10 10.80 12.99
CA LEU A 127 12.91 9.64 13.40
C LEU A 127 14.41 9.89 13.22
N VAL A 128 14.80 10.53 12.12
CA VAL A 128 16.20 10.90 11.87
C VAL A 128 16.71 11.91 12.90
N THR A 129 15.94 12.96 13.18
CA THR A 129 16.40 14.10 13.99
C THR A 129 16.22 13.93 15.49
N GLU A 130 15.15 13.25 15.93
CA GLU A 130 14.80 13.05 17.34
C GLU A 130 15.28 11.69 17.85
N GLU A 131 15.24 10.65 17.01
CA GLU A 131 15.60 9.28 17.37
C GLU A 131 16.95 8.81 16.81
N PHE A 132 17.61 9.65 16.00
CA PHE A 132 18.92 9.38 15.41
C PHE A 132 18.96 8.13 14.52
N MET A 133 17.85 7.82 13.86
CA MET A 133 17.75 6.76 12.86
C MET A 133 18.53 7.12 11.58
N LEU A 134 18.97 6.12 10.82
CA LEU A 134 19.54 6.34 9.50
C LEU A 134 18.43 6.78 8.53
N GLU A 135 18.74 7.71 7.63
CA GLU A 135 17.78 8.23 6.65
C GLU A 135 17.19 7.11 5.78
N GLU A 136 18.03 6.15 5.37
CA GLU A 136 17.64 4.97 4.58
C GLU A 136 16.69 4.00 5.32
N GLU A 137 16.64 4.05 6.66
CA GLU A 137 15.74 3.19 7.45
C GLU A 137 14.46 3.94 7.86
N ALA A 138 14.53 5.27 7.96
CA ALA A 138 13.51 6.09 8.61
C ALA A 138 12.19 6.18 7.84
N VAL A 139 12.21 6.08 6.50
CA VAL A 139 11.02 6.24 5.66
C VAL A 139 10.02 5.12 5.89
N LEU A 140 10.45 3.87 5.67
CA LEU A 140 9.59 2.71 5.90
C LEU A 140 9.28 2.51 7.39
N GLU A 141 10.20 2.85 8.29
CA GLU A 141 9.92 2.77 9.72
C GLU A 141 8.85 3.78 10.15
N ALA A 142 8.84 5.00 9.62
CA ALA A 142 7.78 5.98 9.87
C ALA A 142 6.43 5.49 9.35
N TYR A 143 6.40 4.87 8.17
CA TYR A 143 5.20 4.23 7.62
C TYR A 143 4.66 3.13 8.55
N ARG A 144 5.54 2.24 9.03
CA ARG A 144 5.19 1.14 9.94
C ARG A 144 4.64 1.66 11.27
N ASN A 145 5.30 2.65 11.86
CA ASN A 145 4.85 3.29 13.10
C ASN A 145 3.45 3.90 12.94
N ALA A 146 3.20 4.62 11.83
CA ALA A 146 1.88 5.17 11.57
C ALA A 146 0.80 4.08 11.39
N CYS A 147 1.13 2.97 10.73
CA CYS A 147 0.21 1.83 10.65
C CYS A 147 -0.08 1.24 12.03
N ASP A 148 0.94 1.03 12.87
CA ASP A 148 0.75 0.46 14.21
C ASP A 148 -0.12 1.35 15.10
N ASP A 149 0.14 2.66 15.08
CA ASP A 149 -0.65 3.65 15.83
C ASP A 149 -2.12 3.65 15.38
N LEU A 150 -2.37 3.56 14.07
CA LEU A 150 -3.71 3.56 13.51
C LEU A 150 -4.42 2.21 13.66
N ALA A 151 -3.69 1.10 13.78
CA ALA A 151 -4.27 -0.23 13.99
C ALA A 151 -5.01 -0.33 15.33
N GLU A 152 -4.67 0.50 16.33
CA GLU A 152 -5.41 0.59 17.59
C GLU A 152 -6.88 1.02 17.40
N GLU A 153 -7.16 1.81 16.35
CA GLU A 153 -8.51 2.31 16.05
C GLU A 153 -9.14 1.66 14.81
N ILE A 154 -8.32 1.31 13.80
CA ILE A 154 -8.74 0.82 12.48
C ILE A 154 -7.95 -0.43 12.11
N GLU A 155 -8.00 -1.44 12.98
CA GLU A 155 -7.31 -2.74 12.85
C GLU A 155 -7.48 -3.37 11.45
N ILE A 156 -8.70 -3.38 10.92
CA ILE A 156 -9.02 -4.01 9.62
C ILE A 156 -8.16 -3.52 8.45
N LEU A 157 -7.68 -2.28 8.50
CA LEU A 157 -6.88 -1.70 7.42
C LEU A 157 -5.39 -1.68 7.76
N PHE A 158 -5.03 -1.40 9.02
CA PHE A 158 -3.65 -1.12 9.39
C PHE A 158 -2.94 -2.26 10.13
N ASP A 159 -3.64 -3.35 10.46
CA ASP A 159 -3.02 -4.51 11.11
C ASP A 159 -1.91 -5.14 10.25
N ARG A 160 -0.67 -4.93 10.68
CA ARG A 160 0.54 -5.47 10.04
C ARG A 160 0.83 -6.92 10.44
N SER A 161 0.03 -7.55 11.29
CA SER A 161 0.19 -8.97 11.64
C SER A 161 -0.47 -9.93 10.65
N SER A 162 -1.20 -9.40 9.66
CA SER A 162 -1.86 -10.17 8.61
C SER A 162 -0.89 -10.72 7.56
N ALA A 163 -1.27 -11.81 6.90
CA ALA A 163 -0.48 -12.46 5.85
C ALA A 163 -0.13 -11.55 4.66
N TYR A 164 -0.98 -10.56 4.34
CA TYR A 164 -0.75 -9.57 3.28
C TYR A 164 0.16 -8.41 3.71
N SER A 165 0.71 -8.46 4.93
CA SER A 165 1.65 -7.48 5.47
C SER A 165 3.05 -8.06 5.68
N LEU A 166 3.30 -9.29 5.21
CA LEU A 166 4.62 -9.91 5.28
C LEU A 166 5.64 -9.23 4.35
N ILE A 167 5.16 -8.55 3.32
CA ILE A 167 5.98 -7.77 2.38
C ILE A 167 5.56 -6.30 2.47
N ASP A 168 6.54 -5.44 2.78
CA ASP A 168 6.45 -4.00 2.57
C ASP A 168 6.94 -3.67 1.15
N PRO A 169 6.51 -2.54 0.55
CA PRO A 169 7.18 -2.03 -0.64
C PRO A 169 8.64 -1.69 -0.32
N ASP A 170 9.54 -1.85 -1.29
CA ASP A 170 10.92 -1.33 -1.17
C ASP A 170 10.91 0.22 -1.18
N ASP A 171 12.03 0.84 -0.79
CA ASP A 171 12.11 2.31 -0.64
C ASP A 171 11.74 3.06 -1.93
N ASP A 172 12.26 2.60 -3.07
CA ASP A 172 12.00 3.21 -4.38
C ASP A 172 10.51 3.07 -4.76
N THR A 173 9.90 1.90 -4.52
CA THR A 173 8.49 1.64 -4.76
C THR A 173 7.60 2.46 -3.84
N TYR A 174 7.97 2.58 -2.57
CA TYR A 174 7.23 3.38 -1.61
C TYR A 174 7.22 4.87 -2.00
N GLU A 175 8.37 5.42 -2.39
CA GLU A 175 8.49 6.78 -2.89
C GLU A 175 7.67 6.98 -4.17
N ASP A 176 7.77 6.06 -5.15
CA ASP A 176 6.98 6.11 -6.38
C ASP A 176 5.46 6.12 -6.11
N LEU A 177 4.99 5.23 -5.23
CA LEU A 177 3.56 5.16 -4.87
C LEU A 177 3.09 6.45 -4.18
N CYS A 178 3.92 7.02 -3.31
CA CYS A 178 3.63 8.32 -2.68
C CYS A 178 3.60 9.46 -3.70
N GLY A 179 4.50 9.45 -4.68
CA GLY A 179 4.50 10.38 -5.81
C GLY A 179 3.21 10.30 -6.63
N MET A 180 2.71 9.08 -6.90
CA MET A 180 1.43 8.87 -7.59
C MET A 180 0.25 9.46 -6.81
N LEU A 181 0.25 9.35 -5.47
CA LEU A 181 -0.78 9.98 -4.62
C LEU A 181 -0.78 11.52 -4.72
N ASP A 182 0.38 12.13 -4.98
CA ASP A 182 0.52 13.59 -5.18
C ASP A 182 -0.07 14.06 -6.52
N GLU A 183 -0.25 13.17 -7.49
CA GLU A 183 -0.95 13.47 -8.75
C GLU A 183 -2.46 13.66 -8.56
N VAL A 184 -3.00 13.18 -7.44
CA VAL A 184 -4.40 13.34 -7.07
C VAL A 184 -4.54 14.54 -6.12
N SER A 185 -5.39 15.50 -6.52
CA SER A 185 -5.56 16.74 -5.76
C SER A 185 -6.13 16.51 -4.36
N ASP A 186 -5.77 17.39 -3.41
CA ASP A 186 -6.34 17.37 -2.06
C ASP A 186 -7.88 17.51 -2.04
N GLU A 187 -8.51 18.10 -3.05
CA GLU A 187 -9.98 18.17 -3.13
C GLU A 187 -10.59 16.77 -3.29
N VAL A 188 -9.97 15.91 -4.09
CA VAL A 188 -10.37 14.52 -4.30
C VAL A 188 -10.18 13.70 -3.02
N TRP A 189 -9.03 13.84 -2.34
CA TRP A 189 -8.78 13.17 -1.06
C TRP A 189 -9.74 13.63 0.06
N ARG A 190 -10.35 14.81 -0.06
CA ARG A 190 -11.41 15.29 0.85
C ARG A 190 -12.79 14.70 0.55
N ALA A 191 -13.00 14.02 -0.58
CA ALA A 191 -14.28 13.46 -0.94
C ALA A 191 -14.66 12.24 -0.09
N ASP A 192 -15.92 12.15 0.35
CA ASP A 192 -16.35 11.09 1.27
C ASP A 192 -16.28 9.67 0.67
N ASP A 193 -16.38 9.55 -0.65
CA ASP A 193 -16.37 8.27 -1.39
C ASP A 193 -15.00 7.90 -1.98
N VAL A 194 -13.94 8.71 -1.77
CA VAL A 194 -12.62 8.49 -2.40
C VAL A 194 -12.03 7.10 -2.12
N LEU A 195 -12.09 6.63 -0.88
CA LEU A 195 -11.57 5.29 -0.53
C LEU A 195 -12.42 4.17 -1.12
N GLY A 196 -13.73 4.39 -1.27
CA GLY A 196 -14.60 3.42 -1.94
C GLY A 196 -14.20 3.25 -3.41
N TRP A 197 -13.84 4.35 -4.07
CA TRP A 197 -13.36 4.31 -5.45
C TRP A 197 -11.98 3.67 -5.58
N VAL A 198 -11.02 3.99 -4.69
CA VAL A 198 -9.70 3.33 -4.68
C VAL A 198 -9.86 1.81 -4.55
N TYR A 199 -10.71 1.35 -3.63
CA TYR A 199 -11.07 -0.06 -3.48
C TYR A 199 -11.63 -0.66 -4.76
N GLU A 200 -12.61 0.01 -5.37
CA GLU A 200 -13.28 -0.47 -6.58
C GLU A 200 -12.32 -0.54 -7.78
N TYR A 201 -11.45 0.45 -7.97
CA TYR A 201 -10.52 0.52 -9.10
C TYR A 201 -9.40 -0.50 -9.00
N TYR A 202 -8.85 -0.70 -7.80
CA TYR A 202 -7.86 -1.75 -7.58
C TYR A 202 -8.42 -3.13 -7.98
N ASN A 203 -9.64 -3.44 -7.51
CA ASN A 203 -10.29 -4.74 -7.75
C ASN A 203 -10.94 -4.87 -9.13
N GLY A 204 -11.44 -3.78 -9.70
CA GLY A 204 -12.14 -3.74 -10.99
C GLY A 204 -11.22 -4.12 -12.16
N THR A 205 -9.94 -3.78 -12.05
CA THR A 205 -8.91 -4.22 -13.00
C THR A 205 -8.73 -5.76 -12.98
N CYS A 206 -9.02 -6.41 -11.84
CA CYS A 206 -8.99 -7.87 -11.70
C CYS A 206 -10.19 -8.53 -12.40
N LEU A 207 -11.39 -7.95 -12.29
CA LEU A 207 -12.61 -8.47 -12.93
C LEU A 207 -12.57 -8.35 -14.46
N ALA A 208 -11.96 -7.30 -15.01
CA ALA A 208 -11.80 -7.15 -16.46
C ALA A 208 -10.83 -8.19 -17.07
N SER A 209 -9.91 -8.71 -16.26
CA SER A 209 -8.91 -9.71 -16.67
C SER A 209 -9.46 -11.14 -16.66
N ALA A 210 -10.49 -11.41 -15.85
CA ALA A 210 -11.16 -12.72 -15.78
C ALA A 210 -12.16 -12.98 -16.92
N ASP A 211 -12.57 -11.95 -17.67
CA ASP A 211 -13.51 -12.07 -18.81
C ASP A 211 -12.84 -12.46 -20.15
N PHE A 212 -11.53 -12.76 -20.15
CA PHE A 212 -10.77 -13.17 -21.34
C PHE A 212 -10.07 -14.54 -21.27
N ALA A 213 -10.40 -15.39 -20.29
CA ALA A 213 -9.92 -16.78 -20.22
C ALA A 213 -10.96 -17.82 -20.68
#